data_AF-A0A1J4UIG8-F1
#
_entry.id   AF-A0A1J4UIG8-F1
#
_cell.length_a   1.000
_cell.length_b   1.000
_cell.length_c   1.000
_cell.angle_alpha   90.00
_cell.angle_beta   90.00
_cell.angle_gamma   90.00
#
_symmetry.space_group_name_H-M   'P 1'
#
loop_
_entity.id
_entity.type
_entity.pdbx_description
1 polymer ?
#
loop_
_entity_poly.entity_id
_entity_poly.type
_entity_poly.pdbx_seq_one_letter_code
_entity_poly.pdbx_strand_id
1 'polypeptide(L)'
;MDFLKKKGLVFTIDAFVALMLAVVTVYSLFLIYSVPESSGGAYMQAYYLAKDTLSALDEADCSGKTCLEQIGEAGLGASGGSVGGTPLDVAKAIIPEQYGFRFDVYDAQSGSWISAYDTATDPTSNHAKGMKKFEANAKSPVSGYSVMPSGMGGVNCGEGEVCAMPASTYNPGEIYVGLVRVSVYI
;
A
#
# COMPACT_ATOMS: atom_id res chain seq x y z
N MET A 1 42.36 61.72 12.26
CA MET A 1 41.01 61.49 11.71
C MET A 1 40.83 60.11 11.05
N ASP A 2 41.90 59.31 10.86
CA ASP A 2 41.81 58.02 10.14
C ASP A 2 41.17 56.87 10.92
N PHE A 3 41.10 56.95 12.25
CA PHE A 3 40.51 55.90 13.09
C PHE A 3 38.98 55.86 12.99
N LEU A 4 38.33 57.02 12.79
CA LEU A 4 36.88 57.13 12.58
C LEU A 4 36.45 56.55 11.22
N LYS A 5 37.27 56.75 10.16
CA LYS A 5 37.03 56.16 8.83
C LYS A 5 37.06 54.63 8.86
N LYS A 6 38.00 54.02 9.59
CA LYS A 6 38.08 52.56 9.71
C LYS A 6 36.88 51.95 10.45
N LYS A 7 36.38 52.61 11.50
CA LYS A 7 35.20 52.13 12.24
C LYS A 7 33.90 52.27 11.45
N GLY A 8 33.72 53.35 10.69
CA GLY A 8 32.57 53.52 9.81
C GLY A 8 32.50 52.45 8.72
N LEU A 9 33.65 52.07 8.15
CA LEU A 9 33.73 51.03 7.10
C LEU A 9 33.42 49.62 7.64
N VAL A 10 33.83 49.31 8.87
CA VAL A 10 33.48 48.03 9.53
C VAL A 10 31.98 47.96 9.82
N PHE A 11 31.37 49.06 10.25
CA PHE A 11 29.93 49.13 10.51
C PHE A 11 29.08 48.94 9.24
N THR A 12 29.56 49.44 8.10
CA THR A 12 28.87 49.25 6.81
C THR A 12 29.01 47.83 6.25
N ILE A 13 30.12 47.13 6.51
CA ILE A 13 30.31 45.74 6.07
C ILE A 13 29.39 44.80 6.86
N ASP A 14 29.31 44.97 8.18
CA ASP A 14 28.46 44.15 9.04
C ASP A 14 26.97 44.32 8.69
N ALA A 15 26.53 45.57 8.49
CA ALA A 15 25.17 45.86 8.05
C ALA A 15 24.83 45.26 6.68
N PHE A 16 25.78 45.28 5.73
CA PHE A 16 25.60 44.66 4.42
C PHE A 16 25.49 43.13 4.50
N VAL A 17 26.34 42.49 5.31
CA VAL A 17 26.28 41.03 5.53
C VAL A 17 24.97 40.63 6.18
N ALA A 18 24.52 41.36 7.21
CA ALA A 18 23.22 41.13 7.85
C ALA A 18 22.06 41.28 6.87
N LEU A 19 22.09 42.29 6.00
CA LEU A 19 21.08 42.48 4.96
C LEU A 19 21.08 41.32 3.95
N MET A 20 22.25 40.89 3.49
CA MET A 20 22.36 39.75 2.56
C MET A 20 21.86 38.46 3.20
N LEU A 21 22.16 38.21 4.47
CA LEU A 21 21.63 37.08 5.23
C LEU A 21 20.11 37.13 5.36
N ALA A 22 19.54 38.30 5.66
CA ALA A 22 18.10 38.49 5.72
C ALA A 22 17.44 38.21 4.36
N VAL A 23 18.01 38.73 3.26
CA VAL A 23 17.52 38.48 1.90
C VAL A 23 17.58 37.00 1.56
N VAL A 24 18.71 36.32 1.79
CA VAL A 24 18.84 34.87 1.56
C VAL A 24 17.83 34.08 2.39
N THR A 25 17.62 34.47 3.64
CA THR A 25 16.64 33.81 4.53
C THR A 25 15.22 33.98 4.02
N VAL A 26 14.83 35.20 3.62
CA VAL A 26 13.50 35.48 3.06
C VAL A 26 13.29 34.72 1.74
N TYR A 27 14.28 34.71 0.84
CA TYR A 27 14.20 33.93 -0.40
C TYR A 27 14.15 32.42 -0.14
N SER A 28 14.87 31.91 0.85
CA SER A 28 14.82 30.49 1.23
C SER A 28 13.45 30.11 1.78
N LEU A 29 12.86 30.96 2.63
CA LEU A 29 11.49 30.81 3.11
C LEU A 29 10.48 30.82 1.96
N PHE A 30 10.63 31.75 1.02
CA PHE A 30 9.76 31.82 -0.15
C PHE A 30 9.88 30.58 -1.01
N LEU A 31 11.11 30.08 -1.24
CA LEU A 31 11.34 28.84 -1.96
C LEU A 31 10.69 27.65 -1.26
N ILE A 32 10.89 27.47 0.05
CA ILE A 32 10.27 26.37 0.81
C ILE A 32 8.74 26.47 0.80
N TYR A 33 8.17 27.67 0.94
CA TYR A 33 6.72 27.88 0.88
C TYR A 33 6.15 27.70 -0.53
N SER A 34 6.97 27.98 -1.54
CA SER A 34 6.64 27.80 -2.96
C SER A 34 6.97 26.40 -3.50
N VAL A 35 7.63 25.51 -2.73
CA VAL A 35 7.75 24.09 -3.07
C VAL A 35 6.33 23.53 -2.98
N PRO A 36 5.65 23.36 -4.12
CA PRO A 36 4.22 23.51 -4.14
C PRO A 36 3.54 22.15 -4.16
N GLU A 37 2.28 22.19 -3.75
CA GLU A 37 1.07 21.63 -4.39
C GLU A 37 1.23 20.70 -5.61
N SER A 38 2.25 20.88 -6.46
CA SER A 38 2.68 19.94 -7.50
C SER A 38 2.84 18.49 -7.01
N SER A 39 3.36 18.27 -5.80
CA SER A 39 3.43 16.94 -5.18
C SER A 39 2.06 16.49 -4.66
N GLY A 40 1.23 17.43 -4.21
CA GLY A 40 -0.13 17.19 -3.75
C GLY A 40 -1.03 16.65 -4.86
N GLY A 41 -0.91 17.16 -6.09
CA GLY A 41 -1.64 16.65 -7.24
C GLY A 41 -1.32 15.18 -7.55
N ALA A 42 -0.03 14.83 -7.60
CA ALA A 42 0.41 13.45 -7.84
C ALA A 42 0.01 12.51 -6.69
N TYR A 43 0.14 12.97 -5.43
CA TYR A 43 -0.30 12.19 -4.27
C TYR A 43 -1.82 11.94 -4.28
N MET A 44 -2.63 12.96 -4.57
CA MET A 44 -4.08 12.83 -4.67
C MET A 44 -4.47 11.90 -5.83
N GLN A 45 -3.79 11.98 -6.97
CA GLN A 45 -4.01 11.07 -8.08
C GLN A 45 -3.70 9.61 -7.70
N ALA A 46 -2.56 9.35 -7.07
CA ALA A 46 -2.20 8.03 -6.58
C ALA A 46 -3.22 7.51 -5.55
N TYR A 47 -3.70 8.39 -4.66
CA TYR A 47 -4.72 8.05 -3.68
C TYR A 47 -6.07 7.68 -4.33
N TYR A 48 -6.54 8.46 -5.30
CA TYR A 48 -7.77 8.15 -6.03
C TYR A 48 -7.64 6.86 -6.83
N LEU A 49 -6.51 6.64 -7.51
CA LEU A 49 -6.24 5.36 -8.19
C LEU A 49 -6.31 4.18 -7.22
N ALA A 50 -5.68 4.30 -6.04
CA ALA A 50 -5.73 3.25 -5.02
C ALA A 50 -7.16 3.00 -4.52
N LYS A 51 -7.94 4.07 -4.30
CA LYS A 51 -9.32 4.00 -3.83
C LYS A 51 -10.26 3.40 -4.88
N ASP A 52 -10.15 3.85 -6.12
CA ASP A 52 -10.98 3.38 -7.23
C ASP A 52 -10.64 1.92 -7.56
N THR A 53 -9.37 1.53 -7.47
CA THR A 53 -8.94 0.13 -7.57
C THR A 53 -9.59 -0.73 -6.49
N LEU A 54 -9.60 -0.27 -5.23
CA LEU A 54 -10.26 -0.99 -4.14
C LEU A 54 -11.77 -1.12 -4.37
N SER A 55 -12.44 -0.05 -4.79
CA SER A 55 -13.88 -0.06 -5.08
C SER A 55 -14.21 -1.05 -6.20
N ALA A 56 -13.42 -1.04 -7.27
CA ALA A 56 -13.64 -1.94 -8.39
C ALA A 56 -13.35 -3.40 -8.02
N LEU A 57 -12.36 -3.67 -7.16
CA LEU A 57 -12.10 -5.02 -6.67
C LEU A 57 -13.21 -5.53 -5.74
N ASP A 58 -13.86 -4.63 -5.00
CA ASP A 58 -15.00 -4.97 -4.14
C ASP A 58 -16.26 -5.28 -4.97
N GLU A 59 -16.42 -4.60 -6.11
CA GLU A 59 -17.57 -4.80 -7.03
C GLU A 59 -17.35 -5.94 -8.04
N ALA A 60 -16.10 -6.26 -8.38
CA ALA A 60 -15.78 -7.27 -9.38
C ALA A 60 -15.92 -8.70 -8.83
N ASP A 61 -16.65 -9.55 -9.56
CA ASP A 61 -16.74 -10.98 -9.28
C ASP A 61 -15.49 -11.70 -9.80
N CYS A 62 -14.79 -12.33 -8.87
CA CYS A 62 -13.70 -13.25 -9.10
C CYS A 62 -14.12 -14.63 -8.60
N SER A 63 -14.63 -15.47 -9.50
CA SER A 63 -14.97 -16.88 -9.22
C SER A 63 -16.00 -17.10 -8.09
N GLY A 64 -17.05 -16.28 -8.04
CA GLY A 64 -18.14 -16.40 -7.05
C GLY A 64 -17.85 -15.73 -5.71
N LYS A 65 -16.81 -14.91 -5.65
CA LYS A 65 -16.39 -14.05 -4.52
C LYS A 65 -15.96 -12.70 -5.08
N THR A 66 -15.89 -11.66 -4.25
CA THR A 66 -15.32 -10.41 -4.74
C THR A 66 -13.82 -10.58 -4.97
N CYS A 67 -13.25 -9.86 -5.93
CA CYS A 67 -11.80 -9.88 -6.17
C CYS A 67 -11.03 -9.39 -4.93
N LEU A 68 -11.64 -8.50 -4.14
CA LEU A 68 -11.10 -8.05 -2.86
C LEU A 68 -11.06 -9.17 -1.81
N GLU A 69 -12.11 -10.00 -1.72
CA GLU A 69 -12.16 -11.19 -0.85
C GLU A 69 -11.04 -12.17 -1.17
N GLN A 70 -10.82 -12.46 -2.46
CA GLN A 70 -9.73 -13.35 -2.89
C GLN A 70 -8.35 -12.80 -2.50
N ILE A 71 -8.13 -11.49 -2.61
CA ILE A 71 -6.89 -10.85 -2.17
C ILE A 71 -6.69 -11.01 -0.66
N GLY A 72 -7.76 -10.80 0.12
CA GLY A 72 -7.72 -11.02 1.57
C GLY A 72 -7.38 -12.47 1.93
N GLU A 73 -7.96 -13.44 1.21
CA GLU A 73 -7.75 -14.88 1.39
C GLU A 73 -6.30 -15.30 1.08
N ALA A 74 -5.71 -14.72 0.03
CA ALA A 74 -4.33 -14.95 -0.37
C ALA A 74 -3.35 -14.45 0.70
N GLY A 75 -3.57 -13.25 1.25
CA GLY A 75 -2.69 -12.65 2.25
C GLY A 75 -2.79 -13.26 3.65
N LEU A 76 -3.96 -13.74 4.06
CA LEU A 76 -4.21 -14.30 5.41
C LEU A 76 -3.90 -15.80 5.54
N GLY A 77 -3.35 -16.43 4.49
CA GLY A 77 -2.81 -17.78 4.60
C GLY A 77 -3.83 -18.91 4.46
N ALA A 78 -5.08 -18.64 4.08
CA ALA A 78 -6.03 -19.70 3.72
C ALA A 78 -5.57 -20.53 2.49
N SER A 79 -4.72 -19.94 1.64
CA SER A 79 -4.17 -20.58 0.44
C SER A 79 -2.63 -20.50 0.29
N GLY A 80 -1.93 -19.80 1.20
CA GLY A 80 -0.47 -19.62 1.15
C GLY A 80 0.05 -19.00 -0.16
N GLY A 81 -0.83 -18.39 -0.96
CA GLY A 81 -0.55 -17.96 -2.32
C GLY A 81 -0.36 -16.45 -2.45
N SER A 82 0.52 -16.06 -3.38
CA SER A 82 0.55 -14.70 -3.94
C SER A 82 -0.73 -14.41 -4.75
N VAL A 83 -1.20 -13.16 -4.73
CA VAL A 83 -2.36 -12.75 -5.55
C VAL A 83 -2.01 -12.91 -7.03
N GLY A 84 -2.79 -13.72 -7.74
CA GLY A 84 -2.65 -13.93 -9.18
C GLY A 84 -4.01 -14.10 -9.86
N GLY A 85 -4.02 -14.08 -11.18
CA GLY A 85 -5.24 -14.25 -11.98
C GLY A 85 -6.15 -13.03 -11.97
N THR A 86 -7.47 -13.26 -11.92
CA THR A 86 -8.51 -12.25 -12.16
C THR A 86 -8.44 -11.01 -11.26
N PRO A 87 -8.11 -11.07 -9.94
CA PRO A 87 -7.99 -9.85 -9.14
C PRO A 87 -6.85 -8.95 -9.62
N LEU A 88 -5.77 -9.56 -10.11
CA LEU A 88 -4.62 -8.81 -10.62
C LEU A 88 -4.93 -8.18 -11.98
N ASP A 89 -5.68 -8.88 -12.83
CA ASP A 89 -6.09 -8.36 -14.15
C ASP A 89 -7.01 -7.14 -14.01
N VAL A 90 -7.94 -7.16 -13.05
CA VAL A 90 -8.80 -6.00 -12.71
C VAL A 90 -7.94 -4.82 -12.25
N ALA A 91 -6.99 -5.06 -11.36
CA ALA A 91 -6.10 -4.00 -10.87
C ALA A 91 -5.22 -3.41 -12.00
N LYS A 92 -4.67 -4.27 -12.87
CA LYS A 92 -3.86 -3.87 -14.03
C LYS A 92 -4.66 -3.09 -15.07
N ALA A 93 -5.97 -3.32 -15.18
CA ALA A 93 -6.84 -2.57 -16.09
C ALA A 93 -7.16 -1.15 -15.57
N ILE A 94 -7.19 -0.96 -14.25
CA ILE A 94 -7.52 0.32 -13.62
C ILE A 94 -6.28 1.21 -13.48
N ILE A 95 -5.17 0.62 -13.05
CA ILE A 95 -3.92 1.35 -12.79
C ILE A 95 -3.11 1.41 -14.08
N PRO A 96 -2.86 2.60 -14.66
CA PRO A 96 -2.02 2.74 -15.85
C PRO A 96 -0.62 2.14 -15.67
N GLU A 97 -0.06 1.55 -16.74
CA GLU A 97 1.25 0.89 -16.72
C GLU A 97 2.41 1.81 -16.31
N GLN A 98 2.25 3.14 -16.46
CA GLN A 98 3.25 4.12 -16.03
C GLN A 98 3.40 4.25 -14.50
N TYR A 99 2.46 3.67 -13.73
CA TYR A 99 2.50 3.62 -12.28
C TYR A 99 2.72 2.18 -11.83
N GLY A 100 3.25 2.01 -10.62
CA GLY A 100 3.30 0.70 -9.99
C GLY A 100 2.37 0.63 -8.81
N PHE A 101 2.08 -0.59 -8.34
CA PHE A 101 1.21 -0.80 -7.21
C PHE A 101 1.59 -2.03 -6.39
N ARG A 102 1.16 -2.03 -5.14
CA ARG A 102 1.35 -3.13 -4.19
C ARG A 102 0.07 -3.38 -3.42
N PHE A 103 -0.28 -4.65 -3.27
CA PHE A 103 -1.32 -5.13 -2.37
C PHE A 103 -0.67 -5.60 -1.07
N ASP A 104 -1.16 -5.07 0.05
CA ASP A 104 -0.82 -5.56 1.38
C ASP A 104 -2.09 -5.96 2.13
N VAL A 105 -2.02 -7.04 2.90
CA VAL A 105 -3.11 -7.50 3.74
C VAL A 105 -2.65 -7.45 5.19
N TYR A 106 -3.50 -6.90 6.07
CA TYR A 106 -3.22 -6.84 7.49
C TYR A 106 -3.54 -8.17 8.15
N ASP A 107 -2.53 -8.84 8.68
CA ASP A 107 -2.69 -10.03 9.50
C ASP A 107 -2.84 -9.61 10.97
N ALA A 108 -4.01 -9.90 11.53
CA ALA A 108 -4.34 -9.58 12.91
C ALA A 108 -3.56 -10.45 13.92
N GLN A 109 -3.09 -11.64 13.53
CA GLN A 109 -2.32 -12.52 14.41
C GLN A 109 -0.89 -12.02 14.59
N SER A 110 -0.21 -11.67 13.49
CA SER A 110 1.14 -11.09 13.54
C SER A 110 1.16 -9.57 13.79
N GLY A 111 0.00 -8.90 13.75
CA GLY A 111 -0.11 -7.45 13.87
C GLY A 111 0.64 -6.70 12.76
N SER A 112 0.84 -7.36 11.62
CA SER A 112 1.75 -6.91 10.56
C SER A 112 1.08 -6.90 9.19
N TRP A 113 1.58 -6.05 8.29
CA TRP A 113 1.16 -6.02 6.89
C TRP A 113 1.97 -7.04 6.10
N ILE A 114 1.28 -7.99 5.48
CA ILE A 114 1.86 -9.00 4.60
C ILE A 114 1.66 -8.52 3.16
N SER A 115 2.74 -8.45 2.38
CA SER A 115 2.64 -8.09 0.96
C SER A 115 2.10 -9.28 0.18
N ALA A 116 0.93 -9.10 -0.43
CA ALA A 116 0.25 -10.14 -1.20
C ALA A 116 0.67 -10.12 -2.67
N TYR A 117 1.06 -8.95 -3.18
CA TYR A 117 1.62 -8.75 -4.52
C TYR A 117 2.30 -7.38 -4.63
N ASP A 118 3.41 -7.30 -5.36
CA ASP A 118 4.15 -6.05 -5.62
C ASP A 118 4.62 -6.02 -7.09
N THR A 119 4.23 -4.99 -7.85
CA THR A 119 4.70 -4.82 -9.23
C THR A 119 6.21 -4.59 -9.33
N ALA A 120 6.86 -4.12 -8.25
CA ALA A 120 8.31 -3.91 -8.25
C ALA A 120 9.09 -5.24 -8.28
N THR A 121 8.51 -6.32 -7.74
CA THR A 121 9.16 -7.64 -7.68
C THR A 121 8.68 -8.59 -8.76
N ASP A 122 7.54 -8.34 -9.41
CA ASP A 122 7.03 -9.17 -10.49
C ASP A 122 7.79 -8.93 -11.82
N PRO A 123 8.54 -9.92 -12.34
CA PRO A 123 9.23 -9.79 -13.61
C PRO A 123 8.27 -9.70 -14.80
N THR A 124 7.06 -10.24 -14.68
CA THR A 124 6.07 -10.33 -15.77
C THR A 124 5.21 -9.09 -15.93
N SER A 125 5.19 -8.21 -14.93
CA SER A 125 4.41 -6.97 -14.98
C SER A 125 5.04 -5.93 -15.91
N ASN A 126 4.23 -5.30 -16.75
CA ASN A 126 4.60 -4.14 -17.58
C ASN A 126 4.53 -2.81 -16.80
N HIS A 127 3.97 -2.84 -15.58
CA HIS A 127 3.86 -1.66 -14.72
C HIS A 127 5.23 -1.13 -14.27
N ALA A 128 5.25 0.13 -13.83
CA ALA A 128 6.47 0.76 -13.36
C ALA A 128 7.09 -0.01 -12.17
N LYS A 129 8.35 -0.44 -12.34
CA LYS A 129 9.09 -1.23 -11.34
C LYS A 129 9.92 -0.38 -10.39
N GLY A 130 10.27 0.85 -10.80
CA GLY A 130 11.23 1.65 -10.07
C GLY A 130 11.14 3.12 -10.40
N MET A 131 10.17 3.82 -9.80
CA MET A 131 10.28 5.21 -9.37
C MET A 131 9.30 5.37 -8.20
N LYS A 132 9.82 5.70 -7.00
CA LYS A 132 9.02 6.01 -5.81
C LYS A 132 9.16 7.50 -5.51
N LYS A 133 8.68 8.37 -6.40
CA LYS A 133 8.66 9.80 -6.08
C LYS A 133 7.51 10.10 -5.12
N PHE A 134 6.37 9.42 -5.32
CA PHE A 134 5.21 9.52 -4.44
C PHE A 134 4.57 8.15 -4.26
N GLU A 135 4.20 7.81 -3.03
CA GLU A 135 3.42 6.63 -2.69
C GLU A 135 2.18 7.08 -1.92
N ALA A 136 1.00 6.71 -2.39
CA ALA A 136 -0.24 6.90 -1.68
C ALA A 136 -0.92 5.56 -1.48
N ASN A 137 -1.65 5.43 -0.37
CA ASN A 137 -2.36 4.19 -0.06
C ASN A 137 -3.82 4.45 0.31
N ALA A 138 -4.66 3.51 -0.08
CA ALA A 138 -6.05 3.39 0.35
C ALA A 138 -6.25 2.03 1.02
N LYS A 139 -7.24 1.95 1.92
CA LYS A 139 -7.52 0.75 2.70
C LYS A 139 -9.02 0.45 2.62
N SER A 140 -9.36 -0.83 2.52
CA SER A 140 -10.74 -1.31 2.61
C SER A 140 -10.80 -2.50 3.57
N PRO A 141 -11.82 -2.58 4.45
CA PRO A 141 -12.08 -3.82 5.17
C PRO A 141 -12.49 -4.90 4.18
N VAL A 142 -12.07 -6.13 4.47
CA VAL A 142 -12.54 -7.31 3.74
C VAL A 142 -12.99 -8.34 4.76
N SER A 143 -14.12 -8.98 4.50
CA SER A 143 -14.57 -10.13 5.26
C SER A 143 -14.84 -11.26 4.30
N GLY A 144 -14.37 -12.46 4.62
CA GLY A 144 -14.62 -13.62 3.79
C GLY A 144 -14.86 -14.88 4.61
N TYR A 145 -15.30 -15.90 3.91
CA TYR A 145 -15.53 -17.22 4.46
C TYR A 145 -14.53 -18.19 3.82
N SER A 146 -13.59 -18.66 4.62
CA SER A 146 -12.75 -19.78 4.23
C SER A 146 -13.45 -21.06 4.64
N VAL A 147 -13.89 -21.84 3.66
CA VAL A 147 -14.31 -23.22 3.92
C VAL A 147 -13.02 -23.99 4.12
N MET A 148 -12.74 -24.46 5.35
CA MET A 148 -11.59 -25.34 5.54
C MET A 148 -11.68 -26.46 4.49
N PRO A 149 -10.60 -26.72 3.73
CA PRO A 149 -10.59 -27.89 2.87
C PRO A 149 -10.94 -29.07 3.77
N SER A 150 -11.87 -29.89 3.30
CA SER A 150 -12.35 -31.10 3.94
C SER A 150 -11.24 -32.16 4.03
N GLY A 151 -10.11 -31.81 4.63
CA GLY A 151 -9.14 -32.72 5.18
C GLY A 151 -9.74 -33.28 6.45
N MET A 152 -10.51 -34.36 6.30
CA MET A 152 -10.92 -35.21 7.40
C MET A 152 -9.67 -35.66 8.14
N GLY A 153 -9.32 -34.95 9.22
CA GLY A 153 -8.50 -35.52 10.27
C GLY A 153 -9.28 -36.71 10.80
N GLY A 154 -8.97 -37.89 10.30
CA GLY A 154 -9.65 -39.10 10.74
C GLY A 154 -9.50 -39.23 12.25
N VAL A 155 -10.62 -39.41 12.94
CA VAL A 155 -10.59 -39.57 14.39
C VAL A 155 -10.14 -40.99 14.69
N ASN A 156 -9.10 -41.12 15.51
CA ASN A 156 -8.69 -42.42 16.04
C ASN A 156 -9.79 -42.93 16.96
N CYS A 157 -10.45 -44.02 16.55
CA CYS A 157 -11.53 -44.64 17.32
C CYS A 157 -11.06 -45.67 18.36
N GLY A 158 -9.74 -45.79 18.55
CA GLY A 158 -9.11 -46.85 19.34
C GLY A 158 -8.27 -47.78 18.46
N GLU A 159 -7.34 -48.50 19.09
CA GLU A 159 -6.42 -49.50 18.52
C GLU A 159 -5.83 -49.22 17.12
N GLY A 160 -5.60 -47.95 16.78
CA GLY A 160 -4.98 -47.57 15.50
C GLY A 160 -5.89 -47.62 14.29
N GLU A 161 -7.21 -47.80 14.46
CA GLU A 161 -8.18 -47.64 13.38
C GLU A 161 -8.67 -46.19 13.27
N VAL A 162 -8.57 -45.67 12.05
CA VAL A 162 -9.06 -44.35 11.68
C VAL A 162 -10.48 -44.50 11.17
N CYS A 163 -11.47 -44.04 11.95
CA CYS A 163 -12.85 -44.05 11.46
C CYS A 163 -13.09 -42.89 10.49
N ALA A 164 -13.92 -43.15 9.48
CA ALA A 164 -14.58 -42.09 8.74
C ALA A 164 -15.50 -41.32 9.70
N MET A 165 -15.18 -40.06 9.95
CA MET A 165 -16.10 -39.15 10.63
C MET A 165 -17.36 -39.04 9.76
N PRO A 166 -18.58 -39.14 10.31
CA PRO A 166 -19.77 -38.83 9.52
C PRO A 166 -19.60 -37.40 9.00
N ALA A 167 -19.69 -37.23 7.68
CA ALA A 167 -19.54 -35.93 7.05
C ALA A 167 -20.60 -35.00 7.66
N SER A 168 -20.19 -34.13 8.59
CA SER A 168 -21.04 -33.02 9.02
C SER A 168 -21.31 -32.20 7.78
N THR A 169 -22.57 -32.16 7.33
CA THR A 169 -23.02 -31.28 6.24
C THR A 169 -22.90 -29.80 6.61
N TYR A 170 -22.67 -29.49 7.89
CA TYR A 170 -22.46 -28.15 8.39
C TYR A 170 -20.99 -27.97 8.79
N ASN A 171 -20.23 -27.36 7.88
CA ASN A 171 -18.96 -26.71 8.20
C ASN A 171 -19.23 -25.20 8.12
N PRO A 172 -19.34 -24.48 9.25
CA PRO A 172 -19.61 -23.04 9.22
C PRO A 172 -18.50 -22.22 8.55
N GLY A 173 -17.36 -22.84 8.24
CA GLY A 173 -16.17 -22.17 7.76
C GLY A 173 -15.53 -21.31 8.86
N GLU A 174 -14.38 -20.74 8.55
CA GLU A 174 -13.79 -19.68 9.35
C GLU A 174 -14.15 -18.34 8.70
N ILE A 175 -14.76 -17.46 9.48
CA ILE A 175 -14.94 -16.07 9.11
C ILE A 175 -13.63 -15.36 9.41
N TYR A 176 -13.02 -14.79 8.39
CA TYR A 176 -11.88 -13.89 8.58
C TYR A 176 -12.32 -12.46 8.29
N VAL A 177 -11.80 -11.53 9.08
CA VAL A 177 -11.92 -10.09 8.85
C VAL A 177 -10.51 -9.56 8.71
N GLY A 178 -10.22 -8.95 7.58
CA GLY A 178 -8.92 -8.37 7.25
C GLY A 178 -9.05 -6.92 6.81
N LEU A 179 -7.90 -6.28 6.64
CA LEU A 179 -7.79 -5.01 5.94
C LEU A 179 -6.90 -5.21 4.73
N VAL A 180 -7.38 -4.85 3.55
CA VAL A 180 -6.57 -4.80 2.33
C VAL A 180 -6.15 -3.37 2.10
N ARG A 181 -4.87 -3.16 1.78
CA ARG A 181 -4.28 -1.90 1.41
C ARG A 181 -3.77 -1.99 -0.01
N VAL A 182 -4.15 -1.01 -0.83
CA VAL A 182 -3.55 -0.78 -2.15
C VAL A 182 -2.65 0.43 -2.02
N SER A 183 -1.38 0.25 -2.39
CA SER A 183 -0.41 1.33 -2.46
C SER A 183 -0.06 1.56 -3.91
N VAL A 184 -0.32 2.76 -4.43
CA VAL A 184 0.04 3.16 -5.81
C VAL A 184 1.23 4.10 -5.72
N TYR A 185 2.23 3.88 -6.56
CA TYR A 185 3.42 4.68 -6.61
C TYR A 185 3.70 5.22 -8.01
N ILE A 186 4.13 6.50 -8.03
CA ILE A 186 4.41 7.33 -9.20
C ILE A 186 5.88 7.77 -9.20
#